data_AF-A0A914VDK7-F1
#
_entry.id   AF-A0A914VDK7-F1
#
_cell.length_a   1.000
_cell.length_b   1.000
_cell.length_c   1.000
_cell.angle_alpha   90.00
_cell.angle_beta   90.00
_cell.angle_gamma   90.00
#
_symmetry.space_group_name_H-M   'P 1'
#
loop_
_entity.id
_entity.type
_entity.pdbx_description
1 polymer ?
#
loop_
_entity_poly.entity_id
_entity_poly.type
_entity_poly.pdbx_seq_one_letter_code
_entity_poly.pdbx_strand_id
1 'polypeptide(L)'
;MNWTMPYDGYFGGVVAATAAQFQKVNGYANRFWDRSGEDDEFKLRAEASGQRFSRVPITEGRYLTFEHEKNKGNETTIEQTINLAETSKMWKEDVALLFAKLSNCVNFKCLLTKRMS
;
A
#
# COMPACT_ATOMS: atom_id res chain seq x y z
N MET A 1 -16.87 -13.43 13.28
CA MET A 1 -15.85 -12.69 12.52
C MET A 1 -15.41 -13.55 11.35
N ASN A 2 -15.54 -13.04 10.13
CA ASN A 2 -15.08 -13.73 8.92
C ASN A 2 -13.66 -13.25 8.60
N TRP A 3 -12.67 -14.14 8.69
CA TRP A 3 -11.26 -13.83 8.50
C TRP A 3 -10.82 -14.22 7.09
N THR A 4 -11.35 -13.52 6.09
CA THR A 4 -11.05 -13.78 4.67
C THR A 4 -10.49 -12.54 4.02
N MET A 5 -9.68 -12.75 2.98
CA MET A 5 -9.22 -11.64 2.14
C MET A 5 -10.39 -11.04 1.37
N PRO A 6 -10.41 -9.72 1.09
CA PRO A 6 -11.44 -9.10 0.28
C PRO A 6 -11.50 -9.63 -1.16
N TYR A 7 -10.33 -9.95 -1.73
CA TYR A 7 -10.15 -10.57 -3.04
C TYR A 7 -8.78 -11.23 -3.16
N ASP A 8 -8.60 -12.05 -4.19
CA ASP A 8 -7.36 -12.76 -4.45
C ASP A 8 -6.21 -11.80 -4.78
N GLY A 9 -5.10 -11.96 -4.06
CA GLY A 9 -3.92 -11.11 -4.27
C GLY A 9 -4.00 -9.70 -3.68
N TYR A 10 -5.00 -9.40 -2.83
CA TYR A 10 -5.14 -8.15 -2.08
C TYR A 10 -3.85 -7.75 -1.37
N PHE A 11 -3.36 -6.53 -1.61
CA PHE A 11 -2.07 -6.06 -1.10
C PHE A 11 -2.16 -5.02 0.03
N GLY A 12 -3.35 -4.50 0.33
CA GLY A 12 -3.51 -3.40 1.29
C GLY A 12 -3.48 -3.76 2.77
N GLY A 13 -3.76 -2.76 3.62
CA GLY A 13 -3.90 -2.89 5.07
C GLY A 13 -2.61 -2.64 5.83
N VAL A 14 -1.74 -3.65 5.93
CA VAL A 14 -0.42 -3.54 6.59
C VAL A 14 0.64 -4.17 5.71
N VAL A 15 1.53 -3.35 5.18
CA VAL A 15 2.64 -3.75 4.32
C VAL A 15 3.95 -3.33 4.98
N ALA A 16 4.94 -4.23 4.99
CA ALA A 16 6.29 -3.95 5.44
C ALA A 16 7.25 -4.05 4.25
N ALA A 17 8.05 -3.01 4.06
CA ALA A 17 9.12 -2.97 3.07
C ALA A 17 10.37 -2.33 3.69
N THR A 18 11.55 -2.81 3.31
CA THR A 18 12.80 -2.11 3.63
C THR A 18 12.87 -0.80 2.84
N ALA A 19 13.66 0.17 3.32
CA ALA A 19 13.88 1.43 2.61
C ALA A 19 14.38 1.20 1.17
N ALA A 20 15.29 0.25 0.97
CA ALA A 20 15.81 -0.10 -0.35
C ALA A 20 14.75 -0.69 -1.28
N GLN A 21 13.87 -1.55 -0.77
CA GLN A 21 12.74 -2.09 -1.55
C GLN A 21 11.78 -0.96 -1.95
N PHE A 22 11.41 -0.09 -1.00
CA PHE A 22 10.53 1.03 -1.25
C PHE A 22 11.11 1.99 -2.30
N GLN A 23 12.40 2.32 -2.21
CA GLN A 23 13.10 3.14 -3.19
C GLN A 23 13.16 2.49 -4.57
N LYS A 24 13.39 1.17 -4.65
CA LYS A 24 13.46 0.43 -5.91
C LYS A 24 12.12 0.38 -6.66
N VAL A 25 11.01 0.46 -5.92
CA VAL A 25 9.64 0.56 -6.45
C VAL A 25 9.26 2.01 -6.80
N ASN A 26 10.15 2.95 -6.50
CA ASN A 26 9.89 4.39 -6.54
C ASN A 26 8.67 4.75 -5.69
N GLY A 27 8.51 4.20 -4.49
CA GLY A 27 7.41 4.52 -3.57
C GLY A 27 5.99 4.31 -4.12
N TYR A 28 5.02 4.95 -3.47
CA TYR A 28 3.60 4.91 -3.86
C TYR A 28 3.27 5.96 -4.93
N ALA A 29 2.21 5.69 -5.69
CA ALA A 29 1.73 6.58 -6.74
C ALA A 29 0.95 7.78 -6.16
N ASN A 30 1.30 9.00 -6.57
CA ASN A 30 0.69 10.24 -6.05
C ASN A 30 -0.64 10.64 -6.74
N ARG A 31 -1.30 9.72 -7.46
CA ARG A 31 -2.48 10.02 -8.30
C ARG A 31 -3.81 9.56 -7.71
N PHE A 32 -3.79 8.89 -6.56
CA PHE A 32 -4.96 8.26 -5.94
C PHE A 32 -5.58 9.10 -4.81
N TRP A 33 -5.92 10.36 -5.11
CA TRP A 33 -6.50 11.26 -4.10
C TRP A 33 -7.94 10.87 -3.73
N ASP A 34 -8.75 10.50 -4.73
CA ASP A 34 -10.18 10.15 -4.56
C ASP A 34 -10.50 8.76 -5.13
N ARG A 35 -9.49 7.95 -5.43
CA ARG A 35 -9.63 6.62 -6.05
C ARG A 35 -8.98 5.55 -5.20
N SER A 36 -9.51 4.34 -5.27
CA SER A 36 -8.89 3.14 -4.70
C SER A 36 -7.90 2.52 -5.69
N GLY A 37 -6.96 1.69 -5.22
CA GLY A 37 -6.01 0.97 -6.09
C GLY A 37 -4.54 1.39 -5.97
N GLU A 38 -4.22 2.29 -5.04
CA GLU A 38 -2.83 2.68 -4.75
C GLU A 38 -1.99 1.49 -4.26
N ASP A 39 -2.51 0.68 -3.34
CA ASP A 39 -1.90 -0.56 -2.85
C ASP A 39 -1.61 -1.56 -4.00
N ASP A 40 -2.58 -1.74 -4.89
CA ASP A 40 -2.47 -2.68 -6.01
C ASP A 40 -1.47 -2.17 -7.07
N GLU A 41 -1.41 -0.85 -7.32
CA GLU A 41 -0.38 -0.28 -8.17
C GLU A 41 1.02 -0.45 -7.56
N PHE A 42 1.16 -0.26 -6.26
CA PHE A 42 2.43 -0.52 -5.57
C PHE A 42 2.88 -1.98 -5.72
N LYS A 43 1.95 -2.93 -5.58
CA LYS A 43 2.23 -4.35 -5.83
C LYS A 43 2.73 -4.58 -7.25
N LEU A 44 2.07 -4.00 -8.26
CA LEU A 44 2.46 -4.16 -9.66
C LEU A 44 3.85 -3.57 -9.94
N ARG A 45 4.17 -2.40 -9.38
CA ARG A 45 5.53 -1.81 -9.47
C ARG A 45 6.57 -2.71 -8.78
N ALA A 46 6.22 -3.29 -7.63
CA ALA A 46 7.07 -4.24 -6.93
C ALA A 46 7.32 -5.51 -7.76
N GLU A 47 6.30 -6.09 -8.38
CA GLU A 47 6.43 -7.22 -9.33
C GLU A 47 7.32 -6.86 -10.52
N ALA A 48 7.07 -5.71 -11.15
CA ALA A 48 7.83 -5.22 -12.31
C ALA A 48 9.32 -4.96 -11.97
N SER A 49 9.62 -4.57 -10.73
CA SER A 49 11.00 -4.40 -10.24
C SER A 49 11.65 -5.70 -9.75
N GLY A 50 10.95 -6.84 -9.88
CA GLY A 50 11.42 -8.17 -9.52
C GLY A 50 11.41 -8.47 -8.02
N GLN A 51 10.60 -7.76 -7.24
CA GLN A 51 10.40 -8.06 -5.82
C GLN A 51 9.54 -9.32 -5.65
N ARG A 52 9.71 -9.96 -4.50
CA ARG A 52 8.87 -11.10 -4.08
C ARG A 52 8.12 -10.72 -2.82
N PHE A 53 6.93 -11.29 -2.67
CA PHE A 53 6.08 -11.05 -1.52
C PHE A 53 6.03 -12.29 -0.63
N SER A 54 6.00 -12.05 0.67
CA SER A 54 5.69 -13.05 1.68
C SER A 54 4.49 -12.58 2.49
N ARG A 55 3.57 -13.49 2.79
CA ARG A 55 2.40 -13.20 3.63
C ARG A 55 2.48 -14.03 4.91
N VAL A 56 2.21 -13.39 6.04
CA VAL A 56 2.06 -14.07 7.33
C VAL A 56 0.86 -15.02 7.25
N PRO A 57 0.94 -16.24 7.81
CA PRO A 57 -0.18 -17.17 7.82
C PRO A 57 -1.46 -16.53 8.38
N ILE A 58 -2.62 -16.90 7.83
CA ILE A 58 -3.92 -16.34 8.22
C ILE A 58 -4.30 -16.62 9.68
N THR A 59 -3.63 -17.56 10.32
CA THR A 59 -3.76 -17.89 11.75
C THR A 59 -3.10 -16.85 12.65
N GLU A 60 -2.09 -16.14 12.15
CA GLU A 60 -1.28 -15.17 12.92
C GLU A 60 -1.49 -13.73 12.44
N GLY A 61 -1.67 -13.52 11.13
CA GLY A 61 -1.80 -12.19 10.51
C GLY A 61 -3.20 -11.59 10.56
N ARG A 62 -3.93 -11.72 11.67
CA ARG A 62 -5.30 -11.19 11.81
C ARG A 62 -5.28 -9.80 12.43
N TYR A 63 -5.95 -8.85 11.79
CA TYR A 63 -6.07 -7.47 12.25
C TYR A 63 -7.53 -7.09 12.45
N LEU A 64 -7.78 -6.30 13.49
CA LEU A 64 -9.07 -5.68 13.73
C LEU A 64 -9.07 -4.28 13.11
N THR A 65 -10.15 -3.94 12.42
CA THR A 65 -10.38 -2.60 11.87
C THR A 65 -11.53 -1.96 12.64
N PHE A 66 -11.42 -0.67 12.93
CA PHE A 66 -12.55 0.07 13.47
C PHE A 66 -13.71 0.10 12.47
N GLU A 67 -14.94 0.05 13.01
CA GLU A 67 -16.13 0.21 12.18
C GLU A 67 -16.12 1.60 11.52
N HIS A 68 -16.36 1.62 10.21
CA HIS A 68 -16.47 2.83 9.42
C HIS A 68 -17.60 2.67 8.41
N GLU A 69 -18.33 3.76 8.16
CA GLU A 69 -19.34 3.76 7.10
C GLU A 69 -18.65 3.62 5.74
N LYS A 70 -19.06 2.64 4.95
CA LYS A 70 -18.57 2.51 3.58
C LYS A 70 -19.14 3.66 2.75
N ASN A 71 -18.27 4.43 2.11
CA ASN A 71 -18.69 5.40 1.09
C ASN A 71 -19.37 4.64 -0.06
N LYS A 72 -20.68 4.87 -0.27
CA LYS A 72 -21.52 4.21 -1.28
C LYS A 72 -21.12 4.48 -2.75
N GLY A 73 -20.03 5.20 -3.01
CA GLY A 73 -19.62 5.66 -4.34
C GLY A 73 -18.38 4.99 -4.94
N ASN A 74 -17.70 4.11 -4.20
CA ASN A 74 -16.38 3.58 -4.61
C ASN A 74 -16.44 2.15 -5.19
N GLU A 75 -17.55 1.75 -5.81
CA GLU A 75 -17.66 0.49 -6.55
C GLU A 75 -17.03 0.59 -7.95
N THR A 76 -15.88 1.25 -8.08
CA THR A 76 -15.08 1.13 -9.30
C THR A 76 -14.31 -0.18 -9.20
N THR A 77 -14.52 -1.08 -10.16
CA THR A 77 -13.76 -2.34 -10.23
C THR A 77 -12.26 -2.01 -10.24
N ILE A 78 -11.47 -2.73 -9.45
CA ILE A 78 -10.00 -2.54 -9.34
C ILE A 78 -9.34 -2.48 -10.73
N GLU A 79 -9.80 -3.34 -11.65
CA GLU A 79 -9.36 -3.41 -13.05
C GLU A 79 -9.63 -2.14 -13.86
N GLN A 80 -10.66 -1.35 -13.52
CA GLN A 80 -10.96 -0.10 -14.20
C GLN A 80 -10.06 1.05 -13.75
N THR A 81 -9.38 0.92 -12.60
CA THR A 81 -8.64 2.02 -11.98
C THR A 81 -7.13 1.95 -12.24
N ILE A 82 -6.62 0.75 -12.56
CA ILE A 82 -5.21 0.50 -12.76
C ILE A 82 -4.97 0.11 -14.22
N ASN A 83 -4.60 1.09 -15.04
CA ASN A 83 -4.11 0.83 -16.37
C ASN A 83 -2.66 0.32 -16.25
N LEU A 84 -2.46 -0.99 -16.46
CA LEU A 84 -1.16 -1.66 -16.38
C LEU A 84 -0.12 -1.08 -17.36
N ALA A 85 -0.57 -0.64 -18.55
CA ALA A 85 0.30 -0.05 -19.55
C ALA A 85 0.77 1.34 -19.13
N GLU A 86 -0.12 2.14 -18.54
CA GLU A 86 0.23 3.43 -17.93
C GLU A 86 1.14 3.24 -16.72
N THR A 87 0.80 2.33 -15.82
CA THR A 87 1.61 2.01 -14.63
C THR A 87 3.04 1.67 -15.03
N SER A 88 3.21 0.79 -16.02
CA SER A 88 4.53 0.36 -16.53
C SER A 88 5.35 1.49 -17.16
N LYS A 89 4.68 2.51 -17.72
CA LYS A 89 5.30 3.66 -18.35
C LYS A 89 5.61 4.79 -17.35
N MET A 90 4.72 5.01 -16.39
CA MET A 90 4.71 6.20 -15.52
C MET A 90 5.49 6.01 -14.22
N TRP A 91 5.63 4.78 -13.69
CA TRP A 91 6.16 4.58 -12.34
C TRP A 91 7.60 5.09 -12.14
N LYS A 92 8.40 5.20 -13.21
CA LYS A 92 9.76 5.77 -13.15
C LYS A 92 9.77 7.29 -12.97
N GLU A 93 8.69 7.98 -13.35
CA GLU A 93 8.58 9.44 -13.36
C GLU A 93 7.63 9.97 -12.28
N ASP A 94 6.68 9.15 -11.83
CA ASP A 94 5.54 9.56 -10.98
C ASP A 94 5.91 10.16 -9.62
N VAL A 95 7.02 9.76 -9.00
CA VAL A 95 7.33 10.16 -7.61
C VAL A 95 8.18 11.42 -7.51
N ALA A 96 8.67 11.91 -8.67
CA ALA A 96 9.20 13.25 -8.80
C ALA A 96 8.14 14.37 -8.56
N LEU A 97 6.87 14.00 -8.35
CA LEU A 97 5.75 14.92 -8.12
C LEU A 97 5.32 15.05 -6.65
N LEU A 98 6.02 14.43 -5.69
CA LEU A 98 5.68 14.62 -4.27
C LEU A 98 6.13 16.01 -3.80
N PHE A 99 5.22 16.97 -3.89
CA PHE A 99 5.40 18.32 -3.34
C PHE A 99 4.56 18.44 -2.07
N ALA A 100 5.22 18.35 -0.91
CA ALA A 100 4.60 18.57 0.38
C ALA A 100 5.38 19.61 1.17
N LYS A 101 4.66 20.51 1.86
CA LYS A 101 5.24 21.42 2.84
C LYS A 101 4.96 20.89 4.24
N LEU A 102 6.01 20.61 5.00
CA LEU A 102 5.88 20.26 6.41
C LEU A 102 5.36 21.48 7.18
N SER A 103 4.14 21.39 7.71
CA SER A 103 3.52 22.47 8.48
C SER A 103 3.81 22.37 9.97
N ASN A 104 3.77 21.16 10.53
CA ASN A 104 4.04 20.85 11.93
C ASN A 104 4.69 19.47 12.05
N CYS A 105 5.60 19.30 13.01
CA CYS A 105 6.22 18.01 13.34
C CYS A 105 6.16 17.81 14.85
N VAL A 106 5.57 16.70 15.28
CA VAL A 106 5.50 16.31 16.70
C VAL A 106 6.26 15.00 16.86
N ASN A 107 7.25 14.99 17.76
CA ASN A 107 8.04 13.80 18.03
C ASN A 107 7.33 12.90 19.04
N PHE A 108 7.00 11.69 18.61
CA PHE A 108 6.55 10.63 19.52
C PHE A 108 7.72 9.73 19.87
N LYS A 109 7.95 9.50 21.17
CA LYS A 109 8.95 8.55 21.62
C LYS A 109 8.37 7.14 21.46
N CYS A 110 8.90 6.37 20.52
CA CYS A 110 8.48 4.99 20.32
C CYS A 110 8.87 4.16 21.56
N LEU A 111 7.87 3.62 22.27
CA LEU A 111 8.05 2.83 23.50
C LEU A 111 8.29 1.33 23.22
N LEU A 112 8.54 0.92 21.98
CA LEU A 112 8.84 -0.48 21.63
C LEU A 112 10.20 -0.89 22.20
N THR A 113 10.21 -1.25 23.47
CA THR A 113 11.31 -1.92 24.17
C THR A 113 10.94 -3.38 24.37
N LYS A 114 11.44 -4.24 23.47
CA LYS A 114 12.08 -5.53 23.76
C LYS A 114 12.21 -6.34 22.47
N ARG A 115 13.47 -6.69 22.12
CA ARG A 115 13.77 -7.87 21.30
C ARG A 115 13.14 -9.08 21.98
N MET A 116 12.26 -9.79 21.28
CA MET A 116 12.03 -11.20 21.59
C MET A 116 13.32 -11.93 21.20
N SER A 117 14.06 -12.38 22.22
CA SER A 117 15.16 -13.33 22.12
C SER A 117 14.62 -14.74 21.93
#